data_AF-A0A0N5CNX5-F1
#
_entry.id   AF-A0A0N5CNX5-F1
#
_cell.length_a   1.000
_cell.length_b   1.000
_cell.length_c   1.000
_cell.angle_alpha   90.00
_cell.angle_beta   90.00
_cell.angle_gamma   90.00
#
_symmetry.space_group_name_H-M   'P 1'
#
loop_
_entity.id
_entity.type
_entity.pdbx_description
1 polymer ?
#
loop_
_entity_poly.entity_id
_entity_poly.type
_entity_poly.pdbx_seq_one_letter_code
_entity_poly.pdbx_strand_id
1 'polypeptide(L)' 'MGLAGMIATGTVATTAIAMTAVCVPFITPGLRKICIPYVPATPRQMQNIATALAACPTEFSPLVDLGSGDGRVSKPIV' A
#
# COMPACT_ATOMS: atom_id res chain seq x y z
N MET A 1 -6.79 38.51 22.21
CA MET A 1 -5.65 37.79 21.59
C MET A 1 -4.97 38.73 20.63
N GLY A 2 -3.65 38.91 20.73
CA GLY A 2 -2.93 39.76 19.77
C GLY A 2 -2.79 39.11 18.40
N LEU A 3 -2.43 39.89 17.38
CA LEU A 3 -2.18 39.42 16.00
C LEU A 3 -1.22 38.22 15.97
N ALA A 4 -0.15 38.27 16.76
CA ALA A 4 0.81 37.17 16.88
C ALA A 4 0.16 35.86 17.36
N GLY A 5 -0.78 35.94 18.30
CA GLY A 5 -1.52 34.77 18.79
C GLY A 5 -2.42 34.17 17.71
N MET A 6 -3.07 35.01 16.89
CA MET A 6 -3.90 34.53 15.78
C MET A 6 -3.06 33.84 14.70
N ILE A 7 -1.90 34.42 14.35
CA ILE A 7 -0.97 33.81 13.39
C ILE A 7 -0.47 32.46 13.90
N ALA A 8 -0.03 32.39 15.17
CA ALA A 8 0.46 31.15 15.76
C ALA A 8 -0.60 30.04 15.79
N THR A 9 -1.85 30.36 16.15
CA THR A 9 -2.93 29.36 16.14
C THR A 9 -3.27 28.92 14.71
N GLY A 10 -3.32 29.86 13.76
CA GLY A 10 -3.63 29.56 12.35
C GLY A 10 -2.61 28.63 11.70
N THR A 11 -1.31 28.85 11.95
CA THR A 11 -0.25 27.98 11.41
C THR A 11 -0.32 26.57 11.99
N VAL A 12 -0.50 26.44 13.30
CA VAL A 12 -0.61 25.12 13.96
C VAL A 12 -1.82 24.34 13.46
N ALA A 13 -2.99 24.97 13.39
CA ALA A 13 -4.21 24.32 12.91
C ALA A 13 -4.08 23.85 11.46
N THR A 14 -3.57 24.73 10.58
CA THR A 14 -3.36 24.40 9.17
C THR A 14 -2.37 23.25 9.00
N THR A 15 -1.27 23.27 9.75
CA THR A 15 -0.25 22.21 9.70
C THR A 15 -0.83 20.87 10.15
N ALA A 16 -1.58 20.86 11.25
CA ALA A 16 -2.21 19.64 11.76
C ALA A 16 -3.22 19.04 10.76
N ILE A 17 -4.05 19.89 10.13
CA ILE A 17 -5.01 19.46 9.12
C ILE A 17 -4.30 18.91 7.88
N ALA A 18 -3.29 19.63 7.38
CA ALA A 18 -2.53 19.21 6.20
C ALA A 18 -1.84 17.86 6.44
N MET A 19 -1.19 17.69 7.60
CA MET A 19 -0.52 16.44 7.95
C MET A 19 -1.52 15.29 8.08
N THR A 20 -2.67 15.53 8.71
CA THR A 20 -3.75 14.53 8.82
C THR A 20 -4.27 14.13 7.43
N ALA A 21 -4.56 15.10 6.56
CA ALA A 21 -5.07 14.83 5.22
C ALA A 21 -4.09 13.99 4.38
N VAL A 22 -2.78 14.24 4.50
CA VAL A 22 -1.74 13.46 3.82
C VAL A 22 -1.63 12.05 4.40
N CYS A 23 -1.70 11.89 5.72
CA CYS A 23 -1.48 10.59 6.36
C CYS A 23 -2.70 9.65 6.34
N VAL A 24 -3.91 10.19 6.40
CA VAL A 24 -5.18 9.42 6.43
C VAL A 24 -5.28 8.33 5.36
N PRO A 25 -5.01 8.56 4.05
CA PRO A 25 -5.14 7.51 3.03
C PRO A 25 -4.18 6.33 3.21
N PHE A 26 -3.06 6.52 3.91
CA PHE A 26 -2.07 5.46 4.17
C PHE A 26 -2.38 4.68 5.45
N ILE A 27 -2.98 5.32 6.45
CA ILE A 27 -3.28 4.70 7.75
C ILE A 27 -4.65 4.02 7.73
N THR A 28 -5.65 4.61 7.07
CA THR A 28 -7.03 4.07 7.05
C THR A 28 -7.15 2.64 6.53
N PRO A 29 -6.38 2.16 5.53
CA PRO A 29 -6.42 0.76 5.12
C PRO A 29 -6.00 -0.22 6.22
N GLY A 30 -5.15 0.20 7.16
CA GLY A 30 -4.73 -0.60 8.31
C GLY A 30 -5.76 -0.63 9.45
N LEU A 31 -6.68 0.34 9.49
CA LEU A 31 -7.73 0.47 10.51
C LEU A 31 -9.06 -0.18 10.11
N ARG A 32 -9.13 -0.85 8.95
CA ARG A 32 -10.35 -1.52 8.51
C ARG A 32 -10.68 -2.70 9.42
N LYS A 33 -11.94 -2.79 9.86
CA LYS A 33 -12.45 -3.90 10.68
C LYS A 33 -12.27 -5.27 10.01
N ILE A 34 -12.36 -5.31 8.68
CA ILE A 34 -12.23 -6.52 7.88
C ILE A 34 -10.90 -6.47 7.16
N CYS A 35 -9.90 -7.14 7.71
CA CYS A 35 -8.65 -7.43 7.00
C CYS A 35 -8.89 -8.58 6.01
N ILE A 36 -8.27 -8.52 4.83
CA ILE A 36 -8.25 -9.66 3.92
C ILE A 36 -7.43 -10.76 4.64
N PRO A 37 -7.99 -11.94 4.90
CA PRO A 37 -7.25 -13.00 5.57
C PRO A 37 -6.10 -13.46 4.67
N TYR A 38 -5.00 -13.88 5.30
CA TYR A 38 -3.96 -14.57 4.57
C TYR A 38 -4.49 -15.92 4.08
N VAL A 39 -4.60 -16.08 2.77
CA VAL A 39 -4.94 -17.33 2.11
C VAL A 39 -3.84 -17.64 1.08
N PRO A 40 -3.09 -18.73 1.26
CA PRO A 40 -1.97 -19.07 0.38
C PRO A 40 -2.43 -19.33 -1.06
N ALA A 41 -1.70 -18.80 -2.05
CA ALA A 41 -1.94 -19.14 -3.46
C ALA A 41 -1.64 -20.63 -3.70
N THR A 42 -2.55 -21.32 -4.40
CA THR A 42 -2.42 -22.74 -4.74
C THR A 42 -1.34 -22.99 -5.79
N PRO A 43 -0.78 -24.22 -5.89
CA PRO A 43 0.22 -24.54 -6.92
C PRO A 43 -0.26 -24.26 -8.36
N ARG A 44 -1.54 -24.51 -8.66
CA ARG A 44 -2.13 -24.18 -9.97
C ARG A 44 -2.16 -22.68 -10.23
N GLN A 45 -2.49 -21.87 -9.22
CA GLN A 45 -2.46 -20.41 -9.36
C GLN A 45 -1.04 -19.89 -9.61
N MET A 46 -0.04 -20.48 -8.93
CA MET A 46 1.37 -20.15 -9.16
C MET A 46 1.80 -20.48 -10.60
N GLN A 47 1.40 -21.63 -11.13
CA GLN A 47 1.65 -22.01 -12.53
C GLN A 47 0.99 -21.03 -13.50
N ASN A 48 -0.27 -20.66 -13.28
CA ASN A 48 -0.98 -19.71 -14.13
C ASN A 48 -0.31 -18.33 -14.16
N ILE A 49 0.16 -17.83 -13.00
CA ILE A 49 0.91 -16.58 -12.92
C ILE A 49 2.21 -16.68 -13.72
N ALA A 50 2.98 -17.76 -13.56
CA ALA A 50 4.22 -17.97 -14.30
C ALA A 50 3.98 -17.99 -15.82
N THR A 51 2.93 -18.67 -16.28
CA THR A 51 2.54 -18.70 -17.69
C THR A 51 2.15 -17.31 -18.20
N ALA A 52 1.36 -16.56 -17.42
CA ALA A 52 0.94 -15.21 -17.82
C ALA A 52 2.14 -14.25 -17.91
N LEU A 53 3.05 -14.28 -16.93
CA LEU A 53 4.24 -13.43 -16.91
C LEU A 53 5.22 -13.77 -18.03
N ALA A 54 5.35 -15.05 -18.42
CA ALA A 54 6.19 -15.46 -19.55
C ALA A 54 5.68 -14.92 -20.89
N ALA A 55 4.38 -14.62 -21.00
CA ALA A 55 3.77 -14.02 -22.18
C ALA A 55 3.80 -12.47 -22.16
N CYS A 56 4.17 -11.85 -21.02
CA CYS A 56 4.27 -10.40 -20.92
C CYS A 56 5.52 -9.88 -21.64
N PRO A 57 5.43 -8.76 -22.40
CA PRO A 57 6.61 -8.15 -23.00
C PRO A 57 7.59 -7.68 -21.92
N THR A 58 8.87 -7.95 -22.11
CA THR A 58 9.95 -7.67 -21.16
C THR A 58 10.17 -6.17 -20.89
N GLU A 59 9.61 -5.30 -21.73
CA GLU A 59 9.70 -3.85 -21.59
C GLU A 59 8.81 -3.28 -20.45
N PHE A 60 7.90 -4.08 -19.89
CA PHE A 60 6.98 -3.67 -18.80
C PHE A 60 7.43 -4.10 -17.40
N SER A 61 8.73 -4.07 -17.12
CA SER A 61 9.28 -4.40 -15.79
C SER A 61 9.54 -3.12 -14.99
N PRO A 62 9.20 -3.07 -13.68
CA PRO A 62 9.17 -4.21 -12.74
C PRO A 62 7.80 -4.77 -12.35
N LEU A 63 7.76 -6.08 -12.01
CA LEU A 63 6.63 -6.75 -11.37
C LEU A 63 6.44 -6.24 -9.94
N VAL A 64 5.21 -5.84 -9.59
CA VAL A 64 4.84 -5.44 -8.23
C VAL A 64 3.82 -6.43 -7.67
N ASP A 65 4.21 -7.15 -6.61
CA ASP A 65 3.35 -8.09 -5.89
C ASP A 65 2.64 -7.40 -4.71
N LEU A 66 1.39 -7.01 -4.94
CA LEU A 66 0.57 -6.31 -3.94
C LEU A 66 -0.07 -7.32 -2.98
N GLY A 67 0.29 -7.23 -1.69
CA GLY A 67 -0.24 -8.15 -0.68
C GLY A 67 0.47 -9.50 -0.66
N SER A 68 1.79 -9.49 -0.85
CA SER A 68 2.68 -10.65 -1.03
C SER A 68 2.55 -11.78 0.01
N GLY A 69 2.01 -11.50 1.22
CA GLY A 69 1.82 -12.51 2.25
C GLY A 69 3.14 -13.16 2.66
N ASP A 70 3.34 -14.44 2.32
CA ASP A 70 4.58 -15.20 2.55
C ASP A 70 5.61 -15.07 1.42
N GLY A 71 5.35 -14.28 0.39
CA GLY A 71 6.33 -13.91 -0.62
C GLY A 71 6.50 -14.88 -1.79
N ARG A 72 5.70 -15.95 -1.87
CA ARG A 72 5.89 -17.04 -2.85
C ARG A 72 5.79 -16.63 -4.33
N VAL A 73 5.12 -15.52 -4.64
CA VAL A 73 4.99 -14.97 -6.01
C VAL A 73 6.28 -14.27 -6.45
N SER A 74 6.93 -13.55 -5.54
CA SER A 74 8.17 -12.81 -5.82
C SER A 74 9.44 -13.63 -5.54
N LYS A 75 9.37 -14.60 -4.62
CA LYS A 75 10.43 -15.56 -4.28
C LYS A 75 9.90 -16.98 -4.43
N PRO A 76 9.93 -17.56 -5.63
CA PRO A 76 9.57 -18.96 -5.81
C PRO A 76 10.43 -19.81 -4.87
N ILE A 77 9.80 -20.61 -4.01
CA ILE A 77 10.51 -21.62 -3.22
C ILE A 77 10.92 -22.70 -4.21
N VAL A 78 12.20 -22.68 -4.59
CA VAL A 78 12.89 -23.76 -5.31
C VAL A 78 13.19 -24.91 -4.36
#